data_AF-A0A100WJU3-F1
#
_entry.id   AF-A0A100WJU3-F1
#
_cell.length_a   1.000
_cell.length_b   1.000
_cell.length_c   1.000
_cell.angle_alpha   90.00
_cell.angle_beta   90.00
_cell.angle_gamma   90.00
#
_symmetry.space_group_name_H-M   'P 1'
#
loop_
_entity.id
_entity.type
_entity.pdbx_description
1 polymer ?
#
loop_
_entity_poly.entity_id
_entity_poly.type
_entity_poly.pdbx_seq_one_letter_code
_entity_poly.pdbx_strand_id
1 'polypeptide(L)'
;MSAPSPPPKPGSTEHWHAWLQRYGGDYTDDAERRAAYRDFTTNLDTIQAVFSQSDDMHVAGYLEAHERVASGDADGPDDAETWVPGDLTGHARADWLEGFRSHFEP
;
A
#
# COMPACT_ATOMS: atom_id res chain seq x y z
N MET A 1 -1.85 23.36 -20.14
CA MET A 1 -2.62 22.10 -20.22
C MET A 1 -3.02 21.75 -18.79
N SER A 2 -4.31 21.61 -18.50
CA SER A 2 -4.77 21.26 -17.15
C SER A 2 -4.45 19.80 -16.85
N ALA A 3 -4.05 19.50 -15.61
CA ALA A 3 -3.87 18.13 -15.16
C ALA A 3 -5.19 17.35 -15.29
N PRO A 4 -5.15 16.05 -15.67
CA PRO A 4 -6.36 15.22 -15.65
C PRO A 4 -6.90 15.18 -14.22
N SER A 5 -8.23 15.20 -14.09
CA SER A 5 -8.88 15.01 -12.79
C SER A 5 -8.45 13.67 -12.18
N PRO A 6 -8.25 13.61 -10.86
CA PRO A 6 -7.92 12.36 -10.20
C PRO A 6 -9.03 11.32 -10.46
N PRO A 7 -8.67 10.03 -10.54
CA PRO A 7 -9.68 8.98 -10.72
C PRO A 7 -10.69 9.01 -9.57
N PRO A 8 -11.96 8.66 -9.84
CA PRO A 8 -12.99 8.66 -8.81
C PRO A 8 -12.65 7.63 -7.73
N LYS A 9 -13.00 7.95 -6.48
CA LYS A 9 -12.69 7.11 -5.32
C LYS A 9 -13.41 5.76 -5.44
N PRO A 10 -12.72 4.61 -5.30
CA PRO A 10 -13.38 3.31 -5.24
C PRO A 10 -14.53 3.27 -4.24
N GLY A 11 -15.65 2.67 -4.62
CA GLY A 11 -16.87 2.62 -3.82
C GLY A 11 -17.73 3.89 -3.88
N SER A 12 -17.27 5.00 -4.49
CA SER A 12 -18.11 6.19 -4.70
C SER A 12 -19.13 5.98 -5.84
N THR A 13 -20.15 6.84 -5.87
CA THR A 13 -21.16 6.86 -6.96
C THR A 13 -20.52 7.14 -8.31
N GLU A 14 -19.55 8.05 -8.37
CA GLU A 14 -18.81 8.39 -9.59
C GLU A 14 -17.98 7.21 -10.09
N HIS A 15 -17.36 6.46 -9.17
CA HIS A 15 -16.61 5.26 -9.53
C HIS A 15 -17.53 4.15 -10.02
N TRP A 16 -18.70 3.96 -9.40
CA TRP A 16 -19.73 3.04 -9.89
C TRP A 16 -20.19 3.41 -11.31
N HIS A 17 -20.47 4.68 -11.58
CA HIS A 17 -20.88 5.13 -12.91
C HIS A 17 -19.78 4.93 -13.96
N ALA A 18 -18.52 5.23 -13.62
CA ALA A 18 -17.38 5.00 -14.50
C ALA A 18 -17.16 3.50 -14.78
N TRP A 19 -17.32 2.65 -13.76
CA TRP A 19 -17.21 1.20 -13.90
C TRP A 19 -18.33 0.64 -14.79
N LEU A 20 -19.58 1.09 -14.59
CA LEU A 20 -20.72 0.71 -15.44
C LEU A 20 -20.52 1.10 -16.91
N GLN A 21 -19.99 2.29 -17.18
CA GLN A 21 -19.72 2.73 -18.55
C GLN A 21 -18.71 1.82 -19.26
N ARG A 22 -17.76 1.26 -18.52
CA ARG A 22 -16.68 0.45 -19.07
C ARG A 22 -17.02 -1.04 -19.17
N TYR A 23 -17.68 -1.59 -18.15
CA TYR A 23 -17.90 -3.03 -17.97
C TYR A 23 -19.37 -3.42 -17.82
N GLY A 24 -20.28 -2.46 -17.62
CA GLY A 24 -21.69 -2.75 -17.32
C GLY A 24 -22.42 -3.47 -18.45
N GLY A 25 -21.95 -3.34 -19.70
CA GLY A 25 -22.47 -4.05 -20.86
C GLY A 25 -22.16 -5.55 -20.88
N ASP A 26 -21.19 -6.01 -20.08
CA ASP A 26 -20.80 -7.42 -19.99
C ASP A 26 -21.74 -8.24 -19.09
N TYR A 27 -22.66 -7.56 -18.39
CA TYR A 27 -23.57 -8.17 -17.42
C TYR A 27 -25.03 -7.95 -17.80
N THR A 28 -25.85 -8.97 -17.56
CA THR A 28 -27.20 -9.11 -18.09
C THR A 28 -28.20 -8.20 -17.37
N ASP A 29 -28.10 -8.10 -16.05
CA ASP A 29 -29.01 -7.33 -15.22
C ASP A 29 -28.30 -6.51 -14.12
N ASP A 30 -29.07 -5.67 -13.43
CA ASP A 30 -28.57 -4.79 -12.38
C ASP A 30 -28.05 -5.56 -11.14
N ALA A 31 -28.62 -6.73 -10.83
CA ALA A 31 -28.17 -7.54 -9.71
C ALA A 31 -26.77 -8.12 -9.99
N GLU A 32 -26.54 -8.61 -11.22
CA GLU A 32 -25.26 -9.12 -11.67
C GLU A 32 -24.19 -8.01 -11.66
N ARG A 33 -24.50 -6.81 -12.18
CA ARG A 33 -23.60 -5.66 -12.16
C ARG A 33 -23.19 -5.26 -10.73
N ARG A 34 -24.16 -5.22 -9.80
CA ARG A 34 -23.89 -4.90 -8.39
C ARG A 34 -23.05 -5.96 -7.71
N ALA A 35 -23.28 -7.24 -8.01
CA ALA A 35 -22.48 -8.33 -7.47
C ALA A 35 -21.03 -8.24 -7.96
N ALA A 36 -20.83 -8.13 -9.27
CA ALA A 36 -19.51 -8.01 -9.87
C ALA A 36 -18.73 -6.77 -9.39
N TYR A 37 -19.41 -5.63 -9.23
CA TYR A 37 -18.76 -4.43 -8.70
C TYR A 37 -18.35 -4.55 -7.24
N ARG A 38 -19.16 -5.21 -6.41
CA ARG A 38 -18.78 -5.49 -5.02
C ARG A 38 -17.51 -6.33 -4.97
N ASP A 39 -17.47 -7.42 -5.74
CA ASP A 39 -16.28 -8.30 -5.81
C ASP A 39 -15.06 -7.54 -6.32
N PHE A 40 -15.23 -6.70 -7.35
CA PHE A 40 -14.18 -5.81 -7.85
C PHE A 40 -13.65 -4.88 -6.75
N THR A 41 -14.52 -4.20 -6.01
CA THR A 41 -14.09 -3.27 -4.96
C THR A 41 -13.42 -3.98 -3.79
N THR A 42 -13.88 -5.17 -3.41
CA THR A 42 -13.23 -5.99 -2.36
C THR A 42 -11.83 -6.43 -2.78
N ASN A 43 -11.68 -6.90 -4.02
CA ASN A 43 -10.36 -7.28 -4.54
C ASN A 43 -9.44 -6.06 -4.65
N LEU A 44 -9.96 -4.91 -5.06
CA LEU A 44 -9.19 -3.67 -5.14
C LEU A 44 -8.72 -3.20 -3.76
N ASP A 45 -9.59 -3.22 -2.75
CA ASP A 45 -9.24 -2.89 -1.37
C ASP A 45 -8.15 -3.81 -0.82
N THR A 46 -8.28 -5.12 -1.06
CA THR A 46 -7.27 -6.12 -0.66
C THR A 46 -5.92 -5.83 -1.31
N ILE A 47 -5.91 -5.56 -2.61
CA ILE A 47 -4.67 -5.26 -3.36
C ILE A 47 -4.06 -3.94 -2.88
N GLN A 48 -4.87 -2.90 -2.67
CA GLN A 48 -4.41 -1.61 -2.14
C GLN A 48 -3.80 -1.76 -0.75
N ALA A 49 -4.43 -2.53 0.14
CA ALA A 49 -3.91 -2.79 1.48
C ALA A 49 -2.54 -3.48 1.43
N VAL A 50 -2.34 -4.46 0.54
CA VAL A 50 -1.04 -5.13 0.36
C VAL A 50 0.03 -4.17 -0.14
N PHE A 51 -0.30 -3.28 -1.10
CA PHE A 51 0.68 -2.31 -1.61
C PHE A 51 0.97 -1.17 -0.63
N SER A 52 -0.02 -0.70 0.14
CA SER A 52 0.20 0.33 1.16
C SER A 52 0.98 -0.19 2.37
N GLN A 53 0.88 -1.49 2.69
CA GLN A 53 1.72 -2.12 3.72
C GLN A 53 3.22 -1.95 3.42
N SER A 54 3.60 -1.94 2.14
CA SER A 54 4.99 -1.75 1.70
C SER A 54 5.52 -0.36 2.09
N ASP A 55 4.78 0.68 1.72
CA ASP A 55 5.12 2.07 2.07
C ASP A 55 5.15 2.29 3.59
N ASP A 56 4.17 1.75 4.30
CA ASP A 56 4.08 1.87 5.76
C ASP A 56 5.26 1.18 6.46
N MET A 57 5.67 -0.01 6.00
CA MET A 57 6.82 -0.73 6.56
C MET A 57 8.13 -0.03 6.23
N HIS A 58 8.28 0.49 5.02
CA HIS A 58 9.45 1.30 4.67
C HIS A 58 9.56 2.55 5.57
N VAL A 59 8.46 3.27 5.79
CA VAL A 59 8.45 4.43 6.71
C VAL A 59 8.76 3.99 8.15
N ALA A 60 8.17 2.89 8.61
CA ALA A 60 8.42 2.38 9.96
C ALA A 60 9.89 2.03 10.18
N GLY A 61 10.53 1.35 9.22
CA GLY A 61 11.96 1.04 9.28
C GLY A 61 12.83 2.29 9.34
N TYR A 62 12.53 3.29 8.51
CA TYR A 62 13.26 4.57 8.49
C TYR A 62 13.15 5.31 9.83
N LEU A 63 11.95 5.39 10.40
CA LEU A 63 11.72 6.05 11.68
C LEU A 63 12.40 5.32 12.83
N GLU A 64 12.41 3.99 12.82
CA GLU A 64 13.14 3.20 13.81
C GLU A 64 14.65 3.48 13.73
N ALA A 65 15.23 3.48 12.52
CA ALA A 65 16.64 3.81 12.33
C ALA A 65 16.96 5.20 12.87
N HIS A 66 16.08 6.18 12.62
CA HIS A 66 16.24 7.54 13.15
C HIS A 66 16.29 7.59 14.67
N GLU A 67 15.39 6.87 15.36
CA GLU A 67 15.37 6.82 16.83
C GLU A 67 16.63 6.16 17.40
N ARG A 68 17.07 5.05 16.79
CA ARG A 68 18.22 4.27 17.26
C ARG A 68 19.56 4.95 17.03
N VAL A 69 19.71 5.66 15.92
CA VAL A 69 20.88 6.51 15.70
C VAL A 69 20.89 7.65 16.73
N ALA A 70 19.73 8.24 17.04
CA ALA A 70 19.64 9.29 18.05
C ALA A 70 19.96 8.81 19.47
N SER A 71 19.66 7.54 19.80
CA SER A 71 20.03 6.93 21.09
C SER A 71 21.46 6.38 21.13
N GLY A 72 22.11 6.21 19.98
CA GLY A 72 23.43 5.57 19.85
C GLY A 72 23.39 4.04 19.88
N ASP A 73 22.23 3.45 19.60
CA ASP A 73 22.01 1.98 19.58
C ASP A 73 22.16 1.36 18.18
N ALA A 74 22.29 2.19 17.15
CA ALA A 74 22.60 1.76 15.79
C ALA A 74 23.66 2.69 15.18
N ASP A 75 24.69 2.09 14.58
CA ASP A 75 25.82 2.78 13.96
C ASP A 75 25.79 2.67 12.43
N GLY A 76 24.97 1.77 11.87
CA GLY A 76 24.89 1.60 10.42
C GLY A 76 23.75 0.72 9.90
N PRO A 77 23.64 0.57 8.57
CA PRO A 77 22.55 -0.17 7.92
C PRO A 77 22.57 -1.68 8.22
N ASP A 78 23.70 -2.24 8.63
CA ASP A 78 23.84 -3.65 8.99
C ASP A 78 23.14 -3.99 10.32
N ASP A 79 22.86 -2.99 11.17
CA ASP A 79 22.16 -3.18 12.45
C ASP A 79 20.67 -3.49 12.27
N ALA A 80 20.12 -3.31 11.07
CA ALA A 80 18.70 -3.50 10.77
C ALA A 80 18.18 -4.90 11.18
N GLU A 81 19.00 -5.93 10.97
CA GLU A 81 18.63 -7.33 11.26
C GLU A 81 18.45 -7.59 12.77
N THR A 82 19.07 -6.77 13.62
CA THR A 82 18.92 -6.84 15.09
C THR A 82 17.54 -6.37 15.54
N TRP A 83 16.95 -5.43 14.80
CA TRP A 83 15.82 -4.64 15.26
C TRP A 83 14.54 -4.82 14.44
N VAL A 84 14.61 -5.54 13.32
CA VAL A 84 13.43 -5.89 12.55
C VAL A 84 12.40 -6.63 13.42
N PRO A 85 11.14 -6.18 13.45
CA PRO A 85 10.12 -6.86 14.25
C PRO A 85 9.95 -8.31 13.80
N GLY A 86 9.97 -9.23 14.78
CA GLY A 86 10.01 -10.68 14.51
C GLY A 86 8.72 -11.26 13.92
N ASP A 87 7.61 -10.50 13.96
CA ASP A 87 6.33 -10.85 13.37
C ASP A 87 6.22 -10.44 11.89
N LEU A 88 7.14 -9.60 11.38
CA LEU A 88 7.19 -9.27 9.96
C LEU A 88 7.69 -10.45 9.13
N THR A 89 6.98 -10.74 8.04
CA THR A 89 7.31 -11.82 7.11
C THR A 89 7.23 -11.34 5.67
N GLY A 90 7.93 -12.04 4.76
CA GLY A 90 7.86 -11.77 3.32
C GLY A 90 8.19 -10.32 2.96
N HIS A 91 7.30 -9.69 2.18
CA HIS A 91 7.46 -8.31 1.70
C HIS A 91 7.51 -7.29 2.83
N ALA A 92 6.61 -7.39 3.82
CA ALA A 92 6.60 -6.45 4.95
C ALA A 92 7.94 -6.41 5.70
N ARG A 93 8.63 -7.55 5.85
CA ARG A 93 9.97 -7.62 6.43
C ARG A 93 11.02 -6.97 5.53
N ALA A 94 10.97 -7.27 4.24
CA ALA A 94 11.92 -6.73 3.26
C ALA A 94 11.82 -5.20 3.19
N ASP A 95 10.60 -4.68 3.13
CA ASP A 95 10.33 -3.25 3.01
C ASP A 95 10.71 -2.50 4.29
N TRP A 96 10.48 -3.10 5.47
CA TRP A 96 10.96 -2.54 6.74
C TRP A 96 12.49 -2.44 6.77
N LEU A 97 13.18 -3.49 6.33
CA LEU A 97 14.65 -3.49 6.29
C LEU A 97 15.20 -2.49 5.28
N GLU A 98 14.56 -2.36 4.11
CA GLU A 98 14.88 -1.33 3.13
C GLU A 98 14.72 0.07 3.73
N GLY A 99 13.58 0.32 4.38
CA GLY A 99 13.31 1.55 5.11
C GLY A 99 14.39 1.89 6.14
N PHE A 100 14.76 0.92 6.97
CA PHE A 100 15.83 1.10 7.97
C PHE A 100 17.16 1.45 7.31
N ARG A 101 17.55 0.71 6.26
CA ARG A 101 18.82 0.92 5.54
C ARG A 101 18.85 2.27 4.81
N SER A 102 17.72 2.72 4.26
CA SER A 102 17.58 3.99 3.55
C SER A 102 17.91 5.21 4.41
N HIS A 103 17.82 5.10 5.75
CA HIS A 103 18.25 6.16 6.66
C HIS A 103 19.74 6.51 6.54
N PHE A 104 20.56 5.54 6.15
CA PHE A 104 22.01 5.67 6.04
C PHE A 104 22.47 5.94 4.61
N GLU A 105 21.55 5.98 3.64
CA GLU A 105 21.86 6.34 2.26
C GLU A 105 22.08 7.88 2.16
N PRO A 106 23.11 8.32 1.41
CA PRO A 106 23.48 9.74 1.31
C PRO A 106 22.52 10.59 0.45
#